data_AF-A0A357HDS6-F1
#
_entry.id   AF-A0A357HDS6-F1
#
_cell.length_a   1.000
_cell.length_b   1.000
_cell.length_c   1.000
_cell.angle_alpha   90.00
_cell.angle_beta   90.00
_cell.angle_gamma   90.00
#
_symmetry.space_group_name_H-M   'P 1'
#
loop_
_entity.id
_entity.type
_entity.pdbx_description
1 polymer ?
#
loop_
_entity_poly.entity_id
_entity_poly.type
_entity_poly.pdbx_seq_one_letter_code
_entity_poly.pdbx_strand_id
1 'polypeptide(L)'
;MILILTSTTEVLNTLYVILGAIGLAVIVFGLSSIILWYVLKNREKKVYREFDRILPVEQKRAARTEEIYQEIRSRKLHCKEEFAQEFEKVFAEVKQASDPASLRRCKDTIDFAELYLAKVLRTYGRGKSDQDKADELLNMRKLNDDAYLPFAKACATYNAVLSMWPTRLANRLHRQANRRTKIGLF
;
A
#
# COMPACT_ATOMS: atom_id res chain seq x y z
N MET A 1 2.92 53.70 43.20
CA MET A 1 1.86 52.75 42.79
C MET A 1 1.60 52.70 41.27
N ILE A 2 2.53 53.19 40.43
CA ILE A 2 2.38 53.21 38.95
C ILE A 2 3.37 52.22 38.28
N LEU A 3 4.46 51.85 38.95
CA LEU A 3 5.51 50.96 38.42
C LEU A 3 5.14 49.47 38.35
N ILE A 4 4.10 49.03 39.06
CA ILE A 4 3.64 47.63 39.06
C ILE A 4 2.65 47.37 37.92
N LEU A 5 1.90 48.41 37.50
CA LEU A 5 0.89 48.32 36.44
C LEU A 5 1.51 48.13 35.04
N THR A 6 2.68 48.73 34.75
CA THR A 6 3.37 48.60 33.46
C THR A 6 3.98 47.22 33.23
N SER A 7 4.53 46.60 34.28
CA SER A 7 5.05 45.23 34.20
C SER A 7 3.93 44.23 33.92
N THR A 8 2.76 44.40 34.55
CA THR A 8 1.63 43.50 34.32
C THR A 8 1.01 43.65 32.94
N THR A 9 0.93 44.86 32.37
CA THR A 9 0.36 45.06 31.02
C THR A 9 1.28 44.52 29.92
N GLU A 10 2.60 44.65 30.04
CA GLU A 10 3.56 44.05 29.10
C GLU A 10 3.56 42.52 29.14
N VAL A 11 3.48 41.94 30.36
CA VAL A 11 3.36 40.49 30.53
C VAL A 11 2.03 39.99 29.96
N LEU A 12 0.92 40.68 30.20
CA LEU A 12 -0.40 40.34 29.64
C LEU A 12 -0.38 40.40 28.11
N ASN A 13 0.21 41.44 27.52
CA ASN A 13 0.32 41.59 26.07
C ASN A 13 1.18 40.47 25.46
N THR A 14 2.30 40.13 26.09
CA THR A 14 3.16 39.02 25.67
C THR A 14 2.40 37.69 25.70
N LEU A 15 1.60 37.47 26.75
CA LEU A 15 0.74 36.28 26.89
C LEU A 15 -0.33 36.23 25.80
N TYR A 16 -0.98 37.35 25.48
CA TYR A 16 -1.94 37.44 24.37
C TYR A 16 -1.29 37.19 23.00
N VAL A 17 -0.07 37.68 22.77
CA VAL A 17 0.68 37.41 21.53
C VAL A 17 1.01 35.94 21.40
N ILE A 18 1.46 35.29 22.48
CA ILE A 18 1.75 33.85 22.50
C ILE A 18 0.45 33.04 22.27
N LEU A 19 -0.63 33.37 22.97
CA LEU A 19 -1.93 32.72 22.78
C LEU A 19 -2.47 32.92 21.36
N GLY A 20 -2.31 34.11 20.79
CA GLY A 20 -2.66 34.40 19.40
C GLY A 20 -1.84 33.59 18.40
N ALA A 21 -0.53 33.47 18.62
CA ALA A 21 0.36 32.67 17.78
C ALA A 21 0.03 31.16 17.86
N ILE A 22 -0.25 30.64 19.07
CA ILE A 22 -0.70 29.26 19.27
C ILE A 22 -2.05 29.04 18.59
N GLY A 23 -3.02 29.94 18.77
CA GLY A 23 -4.33 29.87 18.13
C GLY A 23 -4.23 29.85 16.61
N LEU A 24 -3.39 30.70 16.03
CA LEU A 24 -3.14 30.73 14.58
C LEU A 24 -2.49 29.43 14.10
N ALA A 25 -1.53 28.88 14.86
CA ALA A 25 -0.89 27.60 14.55
C ALA A 25 -1.90 26.44 14.55
N VAL A 26 -2.82 26.40 15.52
CA VAL A 26 -3.90 25.40 15.59
C VAL A 26 -4.82 25.51 14.37
N ILE A 27 -5.22 26.72 13.98
CA ILE A 27 -6.08 26.94 12.81
C ILE A 27 -5.38 26.45 11.53
N VAL A 28 -4.12 26.82 11.33
CA VAL A 28 -3.33 26.42 10.14
C VAL A 28 -3.15 24.90 10.11
N PHE A 29 -2.83 24.28 11.26
CA PHE A 29 -2.69 22.84 11.35
C PHE A 29 -4.01 22.12 11.04
N GLY A 30 -5.14 22.61 11.59
CA GLY A 30 -6.48 22.09 11.31
C GLY A 30 -6.86 22.16 9.83
N LEU A 31 -6.70 23.32 9.19
CA LEU A 31 -6.98 23.48 7.76
C LEU A 31 -6.09 22.59 6.89
N SER A 32 -4.79 22.49 7.21
CA SER A 32 -3.87 21.62 6.48
C SER A 32 -4.22 20.13 6.62
N SER A 33 -4.74 19.74 7.78
CA SER A 33 -5.19 18.37 8.07
C SER A 33 -6.44 18.00 7.26
N ILE A 34 -7.38 18.94 7.09
CA ILE A 34 -8.58 18.75 6.27
C ILE A 34 -8.21 18.56 4.79
N ILE A 35 -7.29 19.39 4.28
CA ILE A 35 -6.80 19.27 2.90
C ILE A 35 -6.10 17.93 2.71
N LEU A 36 -5.23 17.54 3.65
CA LEU A 36 -4.55 16.24 3.61
C LEU A 36 -5.56 15.09 3.61
N TRP A 37 -6.56 15.14 4.49
CA TRP A 37 -7.61 14.13 4.56
C TRP A 37 -8.35 13.97 3.22
N TYR A 38 -8.72 15.08 2.57
CA TYR A 38 -9.38 15.04 1.28
C TYR A 38 -8.51 14.41 0.18
N VAL A 39 -7.22 14.76 0.15
CA VAL A 39 -6.25 14.18 -0.79
C VAL A 39 -6.08 12.68 -0.52
N LEU A 40 -5.94 12.28 0.73
CA LEU A 40 -5.81 10.87 1.13
C LEU A 40 -7.03 10.07 0.72
N LYS A 41 -8.24 10.56 1.02
CA LYS A 41 -9.50 9.91 0.65
C LYS A 41 -9.62 9.69 -0.85
N ASN A 42 -9.19 10.66 -1.66
CA ASN A 42 -9.21 10.51 -3.13
C ASN A 42 -8.17 9.49 -3.64
N ARG A 43 -7.00 9.41 -2.99
CA ARG A 43 -5.95 8.44 -3.34
C ARG A 43 -6.31 7.04 -2.88
N GLU A 44 -6.90 6.89 -1.70
CA GLU A 44 -7.46 5.66 -1.16
C GLU A 44 -8.53 5.08 -2.10
N LYS A 45 -9.49 5.91 -2.54
CA LYS A 45 -10.46 5.51 -3.59
C LYS A 45 -9.81 5.03 -4.88
N LYS A 46 -8.60 5.49 -5.21
CA LYS A 46 -7.87 4.98 -6.37
C LYS A 46 -7.26 3.61 -6.07
N VAL A 47 -6.69 3.40 -4.88
CA VAL A 47 -6.19 2.09 -4.43
C VAL A 47 -7.30 1.04 -4.48
N TYR A 48 -8.48 1.35 -3.90
CA TYR A 48 -9.62 0.42 -3.92
C TYR A 48 -10.12 0.14 -5.35
N ARG A 49 -10.17 1.14 -6.24
CA ARG A 49 -10.53 0.88 -7.64
C ARG A 49 -9.56 -0.03 -8.39
N GLU A 50 -8.26 0.09 -8.14
CA GLU A 50 -7.29 -0.84 -8.73
C GLU A 50 -7.34 -2.21 -8.05
N PHE A 51 -7.69 -2.26 -6.75
CA PHE A 51 -7.94 -3.51 -6.04
C PHE A 51 -9.14 -4.26 -6.61
N ASP A 52 -10.27 -3.59 -6.85
CA ASP A 52 -11.47 -4.21 -7.43
C ASP A 52 -11.19 -4.80 -8.82
N ARG A 53 -10.20 -4.26 -9.55
CA ARG A 53 -9.76 -4.79 -10.84
C ARG A 53 -8.89 -6.03 -10.71
N ILE A 54 -8.03 -6.09 -9.70
CA ILE A 54 -7.07 -7.17 -9.54
C ILE A 54 -7.63 -8.37 -8.77
N LEU A 55 -8.57 -8.13 -7.86
CA LEU A 55 -9.21 -9.15 -7.05
C LEU A 55 -9.75 -10.34 -7.88
N PRO A 56 -10.55 -10.14 -8.95
CA PRO A 56 -11.05 -11.28 -9.74
C PRO A 56 -9.93 -12.02 -10.49
N VAL A 57 -8.85 -11.32 -10.87
CA VAL A 57 -7.68 -11.92 -11.53
C VAL A 57 -6.93 -12.83 -10.56
N GLU A 58 -6.70 -12.36 -9.34
CA GLU A 58 -6.06 -13.16 -8.28
C GLU A 58 -6.93 -14.32 -7.82
N GLN A 59 -8.24 -14.13 -7.67
CA GLN A 59 -9.16 -15.22 -7.34
C GLN A 59 -9.13 -16.31 -8.41
N LYS A 60 -9.11 -15.93 -9.70
CA LYS A 60 -8.98 -16.87 -10.82
C LYS A 60 -7.63 -17.59 -10.80
N ARG A 61 -6.55 -16.86 -10.55
CA ARG A 61 -5.18 -17.41 -10.43
C ARG A 61 -5.07 -18.40 -9.28
N ALA A 62 -5.60 -18.06 -8.11
CA ALA A 62 -5.62 -18.93 -6.94
C ALA A 62 -6.43 -20.20 -7.22
N ALA A 63 -7.63 -20.08 -7.81
CA ALA A 63 -8.45 -21.22 -8.18
C ALA A 63 -7.72 -22.16 -9.17
N ARG A 64 -7.06 -21.60 -10.18
CA ARG A 64 -6.33 -22.40 -11.17
C ARG A 64 -5.09 -23.09 -10.57
N THR A 65 -4.38 -22.40 -9.70
CA THR A 65 -3.23 -22.96 -8.98
C THR A 65 -3.68 -24.09 -8.05
N GLU A 66 -4.82 -23.92 -7.38
CA GLU A 66 -5.44 -24.95 -6.54
C GLU A 66 -5.87 -26.18 -7.35
N GLU A 67 -6.50 -26.00 -8.52
CA GLU A 67 -6.84 -27.11 -9.42
C GLU A 67 -5.60 -27.96 -9.75
N ILE A 68 -4.52 -27.31 -10.18
CA ILE A 68 -3.26 -27.99 -10.54
C ILE A 68 -2.64 -28.66 -9.31
N TYR A 69 -2.70 -28.00 -8.14
CA TYR A 69 -2.25 -28.58 -6.88
C TYR A 69 -3.03 -29.87 -6.53
N GLN A 70 -4.35 -29.87 -6.65
CA GLN A 70 -5.18 -31.05 -6.38
C GLN A 70 -4.90 -32.20 -7.37
N GLU A 71 -4.59 -31.90 -8.63
CA GLU A 71 -4.15 -32.91 -9.59
C GLU A 71 -2.79 -33.52 -9.22
N ILE A 72 -1.82 -32.69 -8.81
CA ILE A 72 -0.51 -33.16 -8.34
C ILE A 72 -0.69 -34.07 -7.11
N ARG A 73 -1.57 -33.68 -6.19
CA ARG A 73 -1.89 -34.43 -4.96
C ARG A 73 -2.59 -35.76 -5.27
N SER A 74 -3.59 -35.77 -6.15
CA SER A 74 -4.32 -36.99 -6.51
C SER A 74 -3.43 -38.04 -7.19
N ARG A 75 -2.42 -37.58 -7.94
CA ARG A 75 -1.38 -38.41 -8.57
C ARG A 75 -0.25 -38.81 -7.62
N LYS A 76 -0.27 -38.36 -6.37
CA LYS A 76 0.77 -38.58 -5.36
C LYS A 76 2.17 -38.20 -5.85
N LEU A 77 2.28 -37.12 -6.63
CA LEU A 77 3.58 -36.57 -7.02
C LEU A 77 4.28 -36.02 -5.78
N HIS A 78 5.62 -36.02 -5.80
CA HIS A 78 6.42 -35.67 -4.63
C HIS A 78 6.23 -34.19 -4.23
N CYS A 79 5.30 -33.96 -3.30
CA CYS A 79 4.99 -32.67 -2.70
C CYS A 79 5.30 -32.73 -1.20
N LYS A 80 5.87 -31.66 -0.64
CA LYS A 80 6.09 -31.59 0.81
C LYS A 80 4.78 -31.21 1.49
N GLU A 81 4.34 -32.03 2.44
CA GLU A 81 3.12 -31.80 3.24
C GLU A 81 3.16 -30.47 4.02
N GLU A 82 4.34 -30.01 4.42
CA GLU A 82 4.53 -28.70 5.08
C GLU A 82 4.00 -27.53 4.25
N PHE A 83 4.12 -27.61 2.92
CA PHE A 83 3.63 -26.57 2.01
C PHE A 83 2.16 -26.76 1.65
N ALA A 84 1.66 -28.00 1.68
CA ALA A 84 0.27 -28.34 1.35
C ALA A 84 -0.74 -27.58 2.22
N GLN A 85 -0.52 -27.57 3.54
CA GLN A 85 -1.42 -26.89 4.49
C GLN A 85 -1.44 -25.37 4.27
N GLU A 86 -0.26 -24.79 4.04
CA GLU A 86 -0.15 -23.34 3.82
C GLU A 86 -0.78 -22.92 2.49
N PHE A 87 -0.62 -23.72 1.43
CA PHE A 87 -1.25 -23.46 0.14
C PHE A 87 -2.78 -23.52 0.22
N GLU A 88 -3.33 -24.56 0.85
CA GLU A 88 -4.78 -24.70 1.02
C GLU A 88 -5.40 -23.53 1.79
N LYS A 89 -4.72 -23.10 2.87
CA LYS A 89 -5.13 -21.93 3.64
C LYS A 89 -5.13 -20.66 2.79
N VAL A 90 -4.06 -20.42 2.03
CA VAL A 90 -3.93 -19.21 1.21
C VAL A 90 -4.93 -19.20 0.04
N PHE A 91 -5.21 -20.34 -0.58
CA PHE A 91 -6.25 -20.42 -1.62
C PHE A 91 -7.63 -20.06 -1.06
N ALA A 92 -7.95 -20.48 0.16
CA ALA A 92 -9.18 -20.08 0.83
C ALA A 92 -9.19 -18.58 1.18
N GLU A 93 -8.07 -18.04 1.68
CA GLU A 93 -7.95 -16.63 2.07
C GLU A 93 -8.11 -15.69 0.86
N VAL A 94 -7.54 -16.02 -0.30
CA VAL A 94 -7.71 -15.20 -1.51
C VAL A 94 -9.14 -15.21 -2.04
N LYS A 95 -9.86 -16.34 -1.94
CA LYS A 95 -11.28 -16.41 -2.31
C LYS A 95 -12.14 -15.50 -1.42
N GLN A 96 -11.76 -15.32 -0.17
CA GLN A 96 -12.48 -14.52 0.82
C GLN A 96 -11.92 -13.09 0.98
N ALA A 97 -10.87 -12.74 0.25
CA ALA A 97 -10.21 -11.45 0.40
C ALA A 97 -11.18 -10.29 0.07
N SER A 98 -11.39 -9.43 1.07
CA SER A 98 -12.24 -8.23 0.94
C SER A 98 -11.44 -6.93 0.98
N ASP A 99 -10.15 -7.01 1.30
CA ASP A 99 -9.28 -5.85 1.41
C ASP A 99 -7.90 -6.06 0.75
N PRO A 100 -7.23 -4.97 0.35
CA PRO A 100 -5.96 -5.06 -0.36
C PRO A 100 -4.80 -5.60 0.49
N ALA A 101 -4.86 -5.50 1.83
CA ALA A 101 -3.80 -5.98 2.70
C ALA A 101 -3.83 -7.51 2.82
N SER A 102 -5.03 -8.10 2.97
CA SER A 102 -5.22 -9.56 2.96
C SER A 102 -4.73 -10.18 1.65
N LEU A 103 -5.07 -9.59 0.51
CA LEU A 103 -4.59 -10.06 -0.79
C LEU A 103 -3.06 -9.96 -0.91
N ARG A 104 -2.46 -8.85 -0.46
CA ARG A 104 -1.00 -8.64 -0.54
C ARG A 104 -0.22 -9.68 0.26
N ARG A 105 -0.73 -10.08 1.43
CA ARG A 105 -0.13 -11.13 2.28
C ARG A 105 -0.11 -12.48 1.58
N CYS A 106 -1.19 -12.80 0.87
CA CYS A 106 -1.32 -14.05 0.14
C CYS A 106 -0.46 -14.12 -1.12
N LYS A 107 -0.18 -12.98 -1.77
CA LYS A 107 0.52 -12.93 -3.06
C LYS A 107 1.84 -13.71 -3.04
N ASP A 108 2.70 -13.45 -2.06
CA ASP A 108 4.05 -14.03 -2.04
C ASP A 108 3.98 -15.57 -1.86
N THR A 109 2.99 -16.06 -1.10
CA THR A 109 2.75 -17.49 -0.94
C THR A 109 2.17 -18.14 -2.20
N ILE A 110 1.27 -17.47 -2.94
CA ILE A 110 0.78 -17.98 -4.23
C ILE A 110 1.91 -17.98 -5.27
N ASP A 111 2.70 -16.91 -5.35
CA ASP A 111 3.88 -16.84 -6.21
C ASP A 111 4.82 -18.03 -5.94
N PHE A 112 5.05 -18.33 -4.65
CA PHE A 112 5.84 -19.48 -4.24
C PHE A 112 5.18 -20.81 -4.62
N ALA A 113 3.87 -20.95 -4.40
CA ALA A 113 3.11 -22.15 -4.76
C ALA A 113 3.23 -22.46 -6.26
N GLU A 114 3.03 -21.48 -7.14
CA GLU A 114 3.15 -21.66 -8.59
C GLU A 114 4.56 -22.11 -9.00
N LEU A 115 5.60 -21.47 -8.47
CA LEU A 115 6.99 -21.85 -8.73
C LEU A 115 7.30 -23.26 -8.24
N TYR A 116 6.83 -23.60 -7.06
CA TYR A 116 7.04 -24.90 -6.45
C TYR A 116 6.32 -26.01 -7.24
N LEU A 117 5.03 -25.83 -7.56
CA LEU A 117 4.24 -26.79 -8.31
C LEU A 117 4.74 -26.96 -9.74
N ALA A 118 5.16 -25.88 -10.40
CA ALA A 118 5.82 -25.96 -11.71
C ALA A 118 7.10 -26.80 -11.65
N LYS A 119 7.91 -26.65 -10.59
CA LYS A 119 9.10 -27.49 -10.39
C LYS A 119 8.75 -28.96 -10.15
N VAL A 120 7.70 -29.23 -9.36
CA VAL A 120 7.22 -30.60 -9.12
C VAL A 120 6.78 -31.26 -10.43
N LEU A 121 5.98 -30.56 -11.24
CA LEU A 121 5.53 -31.05 -12.56
C LEU A 121 6.70 -31.29 -13.52
N ARG A 122 7.68 -30.37 -13.57
CA ARG A 122 8.86 -30.54 -14.43
C ARG A 122 9.76 -31.70 -14.02
N THR A 123 9.84 -31.98 -12.72
CA THR A 123 10.77 -32.99 -12.17
C THR A 123 10.15 -34.38 -12.11
N TYR A 124 8.89 -34.47 -11.68
CA TYR A 124 8.20 -35.73 -11.39
C TYR A 124 7.02 -36.01 -12.32
N GLY A 125 6.55 -35.01 -13.06
CA GLY A 125 5.53 -35.18 -14.08
C GLY A 125 6.04 -36.05 -15.23
N ARG A 126 5.10 -36.71 -15.90
CA ARG A 126 5.37 -37.63 -17.01
C ARG A 126 4.50 -37.25 -18.19
N GLY A 127 5.02 -36.40 -19.06
CA GLY A 127 4.42 -36.08 -20.35
C GLY A 127 4.31 -34.59 -20.64
N LYS A 128 3.94 -34.29 -21.88
CA LYS A 128 3.81 -32.92 -22.40
C LYS A 128 2.77 -32.10 -21.61
N SER A 129 1.67 -32.71 -21.21
CA SER A 129 0.61 -32.04 -20.43
C SER A 129 1.12 -31.47 -19.09
N ASP A 130 2.08 -32.14 -18.43
CA ASP A 130 2.64 -31.64 -17.17
C ASP A 130 3.58 -30.46 -17.39
N GLN A 131 4.33 -30.48 -18.50
CA GLN A 131 5.18 -29.35 -18.91
C GLN A 131 4.32 -28.15 -19.30
N ASP A 132 3.25 -28.36 -20.06
CA ASP A 132 2.31 -27.30 -20.44
C ASP A 132 1.67 -26.65 -19.20
N LYS A 133 1.30 -27.43 -18.18
CA LYS A 133 0.79 -26.91 -16.89
C LYS A 133 1.86 -26.17 -16.09
N ALA A 134 3.10 -26.65 -16.10
CA ALA A 134 4.20 -25.93 -15.47
C ALA A 134 4.43 -24.57 -16.13
N ASP A 135 4.38 -24.51 -17.46
CA ASP A 135 4.51 -23.27 -18.22
C ASP A 135 3.29 -22.36 -18.03
N GLU A 136 2.08 -22.94 -17.90
CA GLU A 136 0.86 -22.21 -17.54
C GLU A 136 1.03 -21.48 -16.21
N LEU A 137 1.49 -22.17 -15.15
CA LEU A 137 1.75 -21.57 -13.84
C LEU A 137 2.75 -20.41 -13.92
N LEU A 138 3.85 -20.60 -14.65
CA LEU A 138 4.87 -19.57 -14.82
C LEU A 138 4.38 -18.36 -15.63
N ASN A 139 3.50 -18.59 -16.61
CA ASN A 139 2.90 -17.53 -17.42
C ASN A 139 1.85 -16.75 -16.61
N MET A 140 1.01 -17.43 -15.82
CA MET A 140 0.05 -16.77 -14.92
C MET A 140 0.75 -15.83 -13.95
N ARG A 141 1.88 -16.26 -13.37
CA ARG A 141 2.71 -15.41 -12.50
C ARG A 141 3.14 -14.10 -13.18
N LYS A 142 3.68 -14.20 -14.40
CA LYS A 142 4.15 -13.03 -15.17
C LYS A 142 3.02 -12.07 -15.49
N LEU A 143 1.89 -12.59 -15.99
CA LEU A 143 0.71 -11.78 -16.30
C LEU A 143 0.16 -11.08 -15.05
N ASN A 144 0.23 -11.74 -13.90
CA ASN A 144 -0.20 -11.17 -12.64
C ASN A 144 0.73 -10.04 -12.18
N ASP A 145 2.05 -10.19 -12.28
CA ASP A 145 3.00 -9.12 -11.94
C ASP A 145 2.73 -7.83 -12.76
N ASP A 146 2.37 -7.97 -14.04
CA ASP A 146 1.96 -6.85 -14.89
C ASP A 146 0.64 -6.21 -14.40
N ALA A 147 -0.34 -7.03 -14.02
CA ALA A 147 -1.61 -6.57 -13.45
C ALA A 147 -1.45 -5.88 -12.08
N TYR A 148 -0.42 -6.25 -11.30
CA TYR A 148 -0.10 -5.64 -10.01
C TYR A 148 0.56 -4.27 -10.14
N LEU A 149 1.19 -3.95 -11.28
CA LEU A 149 1.96 -2.72 -11.43
C LEU A 149 1.13 -1.44 -11.19
N PRO A 150 -0.10 -1.28 -11.73
CA PRO A 150 -0.94 -0.11 -11.47
C PRO A 150 -1.38 -0.02 -10.00
N PHE A 151 -1.72 -1.16 -9.40
CA PHE A 151 -2.10 -1.26 -7.99
C PHE A 151 -0.94 -0.87 -7.06
N ALA A 152 0.25 -1.44 -7.29
CA ALA A 152 1.47 -1.10 -6.56
C ALA A 152 1.83 0.38 -6.68
N LYS A 153 1.70 0.97 -7.88
CA LYS A 153 1.89 2.42 -8.09
C LYS A 153 0.88 3.26 -7.30
N ALA A 154 -0.38 2.83 -7.22
CA ALA A 154 -1.41 3.50 -6.43
C ALA A 154 -1.08 3.46 -4.93
N CYS A 155 -0.71 2.29 -4.40
CA CYS A 155 -0.29 2.11 -3.01
C CYS A 155 0.95 2.94 -2.67
N ALA A 156 1.98 2.92 -3.53
CA ALA A 156 3.20 3.71 -3.34
C ALA A 156 2.90 5.22 -3.31
N THR A 157 2.00 5.68 -4.19
CA THR A 157 1.59 7.09 -4.21
C THR A 157 0.83 7.47 -2.94
N TYR A 158 -0.07 6.61 -2.46
CA TYR A 158 -0.81 6.82 -1.22
C TYR A 158 0.15 6.91 -0.01
N ASN A 159 1.06 5.94 0.12
CA ASN A 159 2.06 5.91 1.19
C ASN A 159 3.03 7.10 1.14
N ALA A 160 3.43 7.54 -0.06
CA ALA A 160 4.29 8.72 -0.22
C ALA A 160 3.59 10.01 0.22
N VAL A 161 2.27 10.14 -0.01
CA VAL A 161 1.51 11.29 0.47
C VAL A 161 1.42 11.27 2.00
N LEU A 162 1.11 10.12 2.61
CA LEU A 162 1.07 9.97 4.06
C LEU A 162 2.40 10.32 4.73
N SER A 163 3.49 9.73 4.24
CA SER A 163 4.82 9.84 4.87
C SER A 163 5.52 11.17 4.60
N MET A 164 5.38 11.74 3.40
CA MET A 164 6.13 12.95 3.01
C MET A 164 5.34 14.25 3.16
N TRP A 165 4.08 14.22 3.60
CA TRP A 165 3.27 15.43 3.76
C TRP A 165 3.94 16.50 4.63
N PRO A 166 4.47 16.18 5.84
CA PRO A 166 5.10 17.19 6.69
C PRO A 166 6.32 17.82 6.02
N THR A 167 7.17 17.00 5.41
CA THR A 167 8.36 17.46 4.68
C THR A 167 8.03 18.31 3.45
N ARG A 168 6.96 17.98 2.71
CA ARG A 168 6.53 18.77 1.54
C ARG A 168 5.94 20.11 1.96
N LEU A 169 5.19 20.14 3.06
CA LEU A 169 4.65 21.37 3.63
C LEU A 169 5.79 22.30 4.07
N ALA A 170 6.74 21.78 4.86
CA ALA A 170 7.91 22.51 5.33
C ALA A 170 8.73 23.09 4.15
N ASN A 171 9.00 22.28 3.13
CA ASN A 171 9.73 22.73 1.93
C ASN A 171 8.97 23.80 1.12
N ARG A 172 7.63 23.74 1.04
CA ARG A 172 6.84 24.79 0.39
C ARG A 172 6.91 26.11 1.16
N LEU A 173 6.72 26.05 2.47
CA LEU A 173 6.79 27.23 3.34
C LEU A 173 8.18 27.88 3.27
N HIS A 174 9.25 27.08 3.31
CA HIS A 174 10.62 27.57 3.17
C HIS A 174 10.87 28.24 1.80
N ARG A 175 10.41 27.64 0.70
CA ARG A 175 10.53 28.25 -0.65
C ARG A 175 9.74 29.55 -0.78
N GLN A 176 8.55 29.62 -0.18
CA GLN A 176 7.71 30.81 -0.23
C GLN A 176 8.30 31.96 0.61
N ALA A 177 8.89 31.63 1.77
CA ALA A 177 9.66 32.58 2.57
C ALA A 177 10.86 33.13 1.76
N ASN A 178 11.65 32.24 1.14
CA ASN A 178 12.81 32.64 0.33
C ASN A 178 12.44 33.49 -0.91
N ARG A 179 11.26 33.27 -1.51
CA ARG A 179 10.77 34.14 -2.59
C ARG A 179 10.36 35.52 -2.09
N ARG A 180 9.76 35.63 -0.91
CA ARG A 180 9.37 36.92 -0.32
C ARG A 180 10.58 37.76 0.09
N THR A 181 11.63 37.16 0.64
CA THR A 181 12.89 37.86 0.94
C THR A 181 13.63 38.35 -0.31
N LYS A 182 13.49 37.69 -1.46
CA LYS A 182 14.06 38.18 -2.73
C LYS A 182 13.29 39.36 -3.34
N ILE A 183 12.03 39.56 -2.99
CA ILE A 183 11.18 40.64 -3.52
C ILE A 183 11.28 41.91 -2.65
N GLY A 184 11.63 41.79 -1.35
CA GLY A 184 11.84 42.93 -0.45
C GLY A 184 13.26 43.52 -0.44
N LEU A 185 14.10 43.16 -1.41
CA LEU A 185 15.47 43.67 -1.59
C LEU A 185 15.62 44.57 -2.83
N PHE A 186 14.49 45.02 -3.41
CA PHE A 186 14.42 46.03 -4.46
C PHE A 186 13.51 47.17 -4.03
#